data_AF-A0A7V4LS08-F1
#
_entry.id   AF-A0A7V4LS08-F1
#
_cell.length_a   1.000
_cell.length_b   1.000
_cell.length_c   1.000
_cell.angle_alpha   90.00
_cell.angle_beta   90.00
_cell.angle_gamma   90.00
#
_symmetry.space_group_name_H-M   'P 1'
#
loop_
_entity.id
_entity.type
_entity.pdbx_description
1 polymer ?
#
loop_
_entity_poly.entity_id
_entity_poly.type
_entity_poly.pdbx_seq_one_letter_code
_entity_poly.pdbx_strand_id
1 'polypeptide(L)'
;MNESVQRLTAHFARPIRFSVRPRGLTRAEQRVMLSDLKERLLRPHLARAGSETVRSRVRGAAEEAASLAWVSPFPLLVLPELVEEKVARAREEAARQERIRRRTADWLAWAA
;
A
#
# COMPACT_ATOMS: atom_id res chain seq x y z
N MET A 1 -56.25 42.40 13.62
CA MET A 1 -55.74 41.02 13.68
C MET A 1 -54.22 41.10 13.74
N ASN A 2 -53.66 41.09 14.94
CA ASN A 2 -52.22 40.89 15.13
C ASN A 2 -52.06 40.25 16.50
N GLU A 3 -51.81 38.95 16.47
CA GLU A 3 -51.69 38.11 17.65
C GLU A 3 -50.45 38.51 18.45
N SER A 4 -50.62 38.56 19.77
CA SER A 4 -49.60 38.92 20.74
C SER A 4 -48.33 38.09 20.55
N VAL A 5 -47.24 38.74 20.13
CA VAL A 5 -45.92 38.11 20.01
C VAL A 5 -45.36 37.87 21.41
N GLN A 6 -45.52 36.65 21.93
CA GLN A 6 -44.85 36.22 23.16
C GLN A 6 -43.34 36.08 22.90
N ARG A 7 -42.56 36.96 23.51
CA ARG A 7 -41.09 36.84 23.53
C ARG A 7 -40.70 35.77 24.53
N LEU A 8 -40.21 34.64 24.02
CA LEU A 8 -39.62 33.58 24.82
C LEU A 8 -38.14 33.87 25.07
N THR A 9 -37.73 33.95 26.33
CA THR A 9 -36.33 34.11 26.72
C THR A 9 -35.66 32.73 26.76
N ALA A 10 -35.07 32.31 25.64
CA ALA A 10 -34.35 31.05 25.56
C ALA A 10 -33.05 31.11 26.38
N HIS A 11 -32.97 30.30 27.43
CA HIS A 11 -31.74 30.09 28.19
C HIS A 11 -31.01 28.90 27.58
N PHE A 12 -30.05 29.19 26.70
CA PHE A 12 -29.22 28.14 26.11
C PHE A 12 -28.19 27.67 27.15
N ALA A 13 -28.10 26.35 27.34
CA ALA A 13 -27.03 25.75 28.14
C ALA A 13 -25.65 26.14 27.57
N ARG A 14 -24.62 26.16 28.42
CA ARG A 14 -23.27 26.53 28.02
C ARG A 14 -22.82 25.72 26.78
N PRO A 15 -22.25 26.38 25.76
CA PRO A 15 -21.79 25.66 24.57
C PRO A 15 -20.71 24.64 24.96
N ILE A 16 -20.99 23.36 24.72
CA ILE A 16 -20.01 22.30 24.90
C ILE A 16 -19.11 22.32 23.67
N ARG A 17 -17.94 22.96 23.78
CA ARG A 17 -16.92 22.95 22.72
C ARG A 17 -15.90 21.87 23.01
N PHE A 18 -15.84 20.86 22.14
CA PHE A 18 -14.79 19.86 22.15
C PHE A 18 -13.67 20.28 21.20
N SER A 19 -12.45 20.37 21.72
CA SER A 19 -11.23 20.52 20.92
C SER A 19 -10.61 19.14 20.74
N VAL A 20 -10.73 18.57 19.54
CA VAL A 20 -10.01 17.35 19.18
C VAL A 20 -8.67 17.77 18.61
N ARG A 21 -7.59 17.53 19.36
CA ARG A 21 -6.23 17.72 18.81
C ARG A 21 -5.95 16.57 17.85
N PRO A 22 -5.54 16.84 16.60
CA PRO A 22 -5.14 15.77 15.69
C PRO A 22 -3.91 15.07 16.30
N ARG A 23 -4.06 13.78 16.61
CA ARG A 23 -2.95 12.93 17.06
C ARG A 23 -2.34 12.27 15.83
N GLY A 24 -1.04 12.43 15.63
CA GLY A 24 -0.31 11.66 14.65
C GLY A 24 -0.20 10.19 15.05
N LEU A 25 -0.02 9.31 14.06
CA LEU A 25 0.30 7.91 14.32
C LEU A 25 1.68 7.79 14.95
N THR A 26 1.78 6.99 16.01
CA THR A 26 3.08 6.58 16.55
C THR A 26 3.82 5.72 15.53
N ARG A 27 5.14 5.62 15.68
CA ARG A 27 5.96 4.77 14.82
C ARG A 27 5.50 3.29 14.87
N ALA A 28 5.07 2.82 16.03
CA ALA A 28 4.54 1.45 16.19
C ALA A 28 3.24 1.24 15.39
N GLU A 29 2.30 2.18 15.47
CA GLU A 29 1.05 2.14 14.69
C GLU A 29 1.32 2.21 13.19
N GLN A 30 2.23 3.08 12.76
CA GLN A 30 2.64 3.17 11.36
C GLN A 30 3.18 1.82 10.86
N ARG A 31 3.96 1.10 11.67
CA ARG A 31 4.51 -0.22 11.28
C ARG A 31 3.42 -1.26 11.06
N VAL A 32 2.43 -1.32 11.96
CA VAL A 32 1.28 -2.24 11.83
C VAL A 32 0.48 -1.89 10.58
N MET A 33 0.11 -0.63 10.41
CA MET A 33 -0.64 -0.17 9.24
C MET A 33 0.12 -0.40 7.92
N LEU A 34 1.44 -0.24 7.93
CA LEU A 34 2.28 -0.49 6.75
C LEU A 34 2.25 -1.98 6.36
N SER A 35 2.35 -2.87 7.35
CA SER A 35 2.25 -4.31 7.12
C SER A 35 0.88 -4.69 6.54
N ASP A 36 -0.20 -4.18 7.13
CA ASP A 36 -1.56 -4.44 6.65
C ASP A 36 -1.80 -3.89 5.24
N LEU A 37 -1.29 -2.69 4.96
CA LEU A 37 -1.38 -2.07 3.64
C LEU A 37 -0.61 -2.88 2.60
N LYS A 38 0.61 -3.33 2.91
CA LYS A 38 1.41 -4.20 2.03
C LYS A 38 0.63 -5.47 1.67
N GLU A 39 0.06 -6.17 2.65
CA GLU A 39 -0.71 -7.39 2.41
C GLU A 39 -1.94 -7.11 1.53
N ARG A 40 -2.63 -5.99 1.74
CA ARG A 40 -3.78 -5.59 0.90
C ARG A 40 -3.38 -5.32 -0.55
N LEU A 41 -2.28 -4.58 -0.75
CA LEU A 41 -1.76 -4.24 -2.08
C LEU A 41 -1.23 -5.48 -2.81
N LEU A 42 -0.63 -6.41 -2.09
CA LEU A 42 -0.04 -7.62 -2.66
C LEU A 42 -1.08 -8.59 -3.25
N ARG A 43 -2.28 -8.68 -2.66
CA ARG A 43 -3.37 -9.59 -3.10
C ARG A 43 -3.68 -9.54 -4.61
N PRO A 44 -4.00 -8.38 -5.23
CA PRO A 44 -4.28 -8.32 -6.67
C PRO A 44 -3.09 -8.75 -7.52
N HIS A 45 -1.85 -8.50 -7.10
CA HIS A 45 -0.67 -8.92 -7.85
C HIS A 45 -0.45 -10.43 -7.80
N LEU A 46 -0.71 -11.06 -6.65
CA LEU A 46 -0.64 -12.52 -6.49
C LEU A 46 -1.75 -13.22 -7.28
N ALA A 47 -2.96 -12.67 -7.29
CA ALA A 47 -4.07 -13.21 -8.09
C ALA A 47 -3.76 -13.23 -9.60
N ARG A 48 -2.99 -12.24 -10.08
CA ARG A 48 -2.55 -12.15 -11.50
C ARG A 48 -1.30 -12.97 -11.80
N ALA A 49 -0.65 -13.56 -10.80
CA ALA A 49 0.59 -14.31 -10.98
C ALA A 49 0.33 -15.77 -11.38
N GLY A 50 0.59 -16.09 -12.65
CA GLY A 50 0.32 -17.41 -13.24
C GLY A 50 1.21 -18.55 -12.76
N SER A 51 2.35 -18.29 -12.12
CA SER A 51 3.26 -19.32 -11.61
C SER A 51 3.78 -19.00 -10.21
N GLU A 52 4.16 -20.03 -9.46
CA GLU A 52 4.70 -19.88 -8.11
C GLU A 52 6.02 -19.09 -8.09
N THR A 53 6.86 -19.26 -9.11
CA THR A 53 8.10 -18.49 -9.26
C THR A 53 7.80 -16.99 -9.39
N VAL A 54 6.78 -16.61 -10.16
CA VAL A 54 6.37 -15.21 -10.29
C VAL A 54 5.76 -14.71 -8.97
N ARG A 55 4.95 -15.52 -8.28
CA ARG A 55 4.41 -15.15 -6.96
C ARG A 55 5.51 -14.86 -5.95
N SER A 56 6.53 -15.72 -5.87
CA SER A 56 7.68 -15.52 -4.97
C SER A 56 8.41 -14.21 -5.25
N ARG A 57 8.69 -13.89 -6.52
CA ARG A 57 9.30 -12.62 -6.91
C ARG A 57 8.43 -11.41 -6.58
N VAL A 58 7.13 -11.52 -6.80
CA VAL A 58 6.15 -10.45 -6.46
C VAL A 58 6.10 -10.20 -4.95
N ARG A 59 6.16 -11.26 -4.12
CA ARG A 59 6.26 -11.12 -2.66
C ARG A 59 7.55 -10.40 -2.26
N GLY A 60 8.68 -10.84 -2.79
CA GLY A 60 9.97 -10.20 -2.53
C GLY A 60 9.99 -8.72 -2.91
N ALA A 61 9.41 -8.37 -4.05
CA ALA A 61 9.27 -6.98 -4.49
C ALA A 61 8.42 -6.13 -3.53
N ALA A 62 7.34 -6.68 -2.98
CA ALA A 62 6.51 -5.99 -2.00
C ALA A 62 7.22 -5.79 -0.65
N GLU A 63 8.04 -6.75 -0.20
CA GLU A 63 8.89 -6.57 0.99
C GLU A 63 9.95 -5.49 0.79
N GLU A 64 10.57 -5.46 -0.40
CA GLU A 64 11.56 -4.45 -0.75
C GLU A 64 10.91 -3.05 -0.80
N ALA A 65 9.73 -2.94 -1.39
CA ALA A 65 8.92 -1.71 -1.39
C ALA A 65 8.58 -1.27 0.05
N ALA A 66 8.17 -2.19 0.92
CA ALA A 66 7.88 -1.87 2.32
C ALA A 66 9.11 -1.41 3.11
N SER A 67 10.27 -2.02 2.85
CA SER A 67 11.54 -1.61 3.47
C SER A 67 11.95 -0.19 3.05
N LEU A 68 11.80 0.13 1.76
CA LEU A 68 12.05 1.48 1.23
C LEU A 68 11.03 2.50 1.75
N ALA A 69 9.74 2.13 1.80
CA ALA A 69 8.70 3.00 2.32
C ALA A 69 8.97 3.36 3.79
N TRP A 70 9.38 2.39 4.60
CA TRP A 70 9.61 2.58 6.05
C TRP A 70 10.65 3.66 6.38
N VAL A 71 11.69 3.81 5.56
CA VAL A 71 12.73 4.84 5.76
C VAL A 71 12.32 6.23 5.24
N SER A 72 11.18 6.33 4.55
CA SER A 72 10.64 7.61 4.07
C SER A 72 9.91 8.39 5.17
N PRO A 73 9.71 9.71 5.00
CA PRO A 73 8.91 10.52 5.93
C PRO A 73 7.43 10.13 6.00
N PHE A 74 6.86 9.59 4.91
CA PHE A 74 5.43 9.25 4.79
C PHE A 74 5.24 7.81 4.29
N PRO A 75 5.58 6.79 5.10
CA PRO A 75 5.66 5.40 4.65
C PRO A 75 4.34 4.86 4.10
N LEU A 76 3.21 5.20 4.72
CA LEU A 76 1.88 4.76 4.28
C LEU A 76 1.45 5.40 2.95
N LEU A 77 1.96 6.60 2.64
CA LEU A 77 1.62 7.32 1.43
C LEU A 77 2.43 6.83 0.23
N VAL A 78 3.71 6.51 0.46
CA VAL A 78 4.66 6.14 -0.60
C VAL A 78 4.58 4.66 -0.94
N LEU A 79 4.17 3.80 0.00
CA LEU A 79 4.11 2.35 -0.20
C LEU A 79 3.33 1.91 -1.45
N PRO A 80 2.12 2.42 -1.75
CA PRO A 80 1.35 1.98 -2.92
C PRO A 80 2.12 2.11 -4.24
N GLU A 81 2.72 3.28 -4.49
CA GLU A 81 3.50 3.52 -5.70
C GLU A 81 4.75 2.63 -5.76
N LEU A 82 5.47 2.48 -4.65
CA LEU A 82 6.64 1.60 -4.59
C LEU A 82 6.29 0.14 -4.86
N VAL A 83 5.13 -0.34 -4.39
CA VAL A 83 4.69 -1.71 -4.67
C VAL A 83 4.43 -1.88 -6.16
N GLU A 84 3.72 -0.96 -6.81
CA GLU A 84 3.44 -1.02 -8.24
C GLU A 84 4.74 -1.02 -9.06
N GLU A 85 5.66 -0.09 -8.80
CA GLU A 85 6.95 0.00 -9.48
C GLU A 85 7.81 -1.26 -9.30
N LYS A 86 7.97 -1.72 -8.06
CA LYS A 86 8.79 -2.88 -7.73
C LYS A 86 8.21 -4.16 -8.30
N VAL A 87 6.89 -4.34 -8.25
CA VAL A 87 6.21 -5.51 -8.80
C VAL A 87 6.28 -5.52 -10.33
N ALA A 88 6.11 -4.37 -11.00
CA ALA A 88 6.28 -4.27 -12.45
C ALA A 88 7.69 -4.70 -12.86
N ARG A 89 8.71 -4.13 -12.22
CA ARG A 89 10.11 -4.47 -12.47
C ARG A 89 10.42 -5.95 -12.21
N ALA A 90 9.93 -6.52 -11.11
CA ALA A 90 10.15 -7.93 -10.80
C ALA A 90 9.54 -8.89 -11.85
N ARG A 91 8.42 -8.50 -12.46
CA ARG A 91 7.81 -9.26 -13.57
C ARG A 91 8.65 -9.17 -14.84
N GLU A 92 9.13 -7.99 -15.19
CA GLU A 92 10.01 -7.78 -16.34
C GLU A 92 11.31 -8.58 -16.21
N GLU A 93 11.93 -8.52 -15.03
CA GLU A 93 13.14 -9.27 -14.72
C GLU A 93 12.89 -10.79 -14.78
N ALA A 94 11.75 -11.27 -14.27
CA ALA A 94 11.35 -12.68 -14.38
C ALA A 94 11.23 -13.12 -15.85
N ALA A 95 10.56 -12.33 -16.68
CA ALA A 95 10.38 -12.62 -18.09
C ALA A 95 11.72 -12.57 -18.85
N ARG A 96 12.62 -11.65 -18.50
CA ARG A 96 13.98 -11.58 -19.05
C ARG A 96 14.81 -12.80 -18.67
N GLN A 97 14.78 -13.22 -17.40
CA GLN A 97 15.51 -14.39 -16.93
C GLN A 97 15.02 -15.68 -17.61
N GLU A 98 13.72 -15.83 -17.82
CA GLU A 98 13.16 -16.97 -18.54
C GLU A 98 13.61 -17.01 -20.01
N ARG A 99 13.61 -15.87 -20.71
CA ARG A 99 14.15 -15.79 -22.08
C ARG A 99 15.62 -16.17 -22.15
N ILE A 100 16.44 -15.68 -21.20
CA ILE A 100 17.86 -16.01 -21.14
C ILE A 100 18.02 -17.51 -20.89
N ARG A 101 17.29 -18.09 -19.93
CA ARG A 101 17.34 -19.52 -19.63
C ARG A 101 17.02 -20.38 -20.85
N ARG A 102 15.96 -20.06 -21.61
CA ARG A 102 15.60 -20.78 -22.85
C ARG A 102 16.71 -20.70 -23.88
N ARG A 103 17.19 -19.48 -24.16
CA ARG A 103 18.29 -19.28 -25.10
C ARG A 103 19.52 -20.09 -24.69
N THR A 104 19.92 -20.05 -23.42
CA THR A 104 21.07 -20.82 -22.95
C THR A 104 20.85 -22.33 -23.08
N ALA A 105 19.63 -22.83 -22.84
CA ALA A 105 19.31 -24.24 -23.00
C ALA A 105 19.44 -24.68 -24.47
N ASP A 106 18.93 -23.89 -25.42
CA ASP A 106 19.05 -24.17 -26.85
C ASP A 106 20.52 -24.22 -27.30
N TRP A 107 21.34 -23.28 -26.80
CA TRP A 107 22.77 -23.24 -27.11
C TRP A 107 23.52 -24.46 -26.57
N LEU A 108 23.21 -24.89 -25.35
CA LEU A 108 23.81 -26.09 -24.76
C LEU A 108 23.35 -27.36 -25.48
N ALA A 109 22.10 -27.43 -25.93
CA ALA A 109 21.58 -28.56 -26.70
C ALA A 109 22.20 -28.67 -28.10
N TRP A 110 22.60 -27.55 -28.71
CA TRP A 110 23.31 -27.53 -30.00
C TRP A 110 24.80 -27.88 -29.89
N ALA A 111 25.40 -27.67 -28.72
CA ALA A 111 26.81 -27.94 -28.46
C ALA A 111 27.10 -29.36 -27.94
N ALA A 112 26.06 -30.17 -27.70
CA ALA A 112 26.12 -31.57 -27.26
C ALA A 112 25.90 -32.52 -28.44
#